data_AF-A0A6J4T9P6-F1
#
_entry.id   AF-A0A6J4T9P6-F1
#
_cell.length_a   1.000
_cell.length_b   1.000
_cell.length_c   1.000
_cell.angle_alpha   90.00
_cell.angle_beta   90.00
_cell.angle_gamma   90.00
#
_symmetry.space_group_name_H-M   'P 1'
#
loop_
_entity.id
_entity.type
_entity.pdbx_description
1 polymer ?
#
loop_
_entity_poly.entity_id
_entity_poly.type
_entity_poly.pdbx_seq_one_letter_code
_entity_poly.pdbx_strand_id
1 'polypeptide(L)' 'MSNETITIVVAVICGALALTAYIGLILVPAVASYSRWWERMGAGFLSLYVLAAFLLVGVGGGAGVVWFWDRIQA' A
#
# COMPACT_ATOMS: atom_id res chain seq x y z
N MET A 1 -1.03 11.17 -25.61
CA MET A 1 -1.39 10.51 -24.34
C MET A 1 -2.44 11.37 -23.66
N SER A 2 -3.60 10.81 -23.28
CA SER A 2 -4.59 11.56 -22.51
C SER A 2 -4.20 11.59 -21.02
N ASN A 3 -4.66 12.60 -20.29
CA ASN A 3 -4.41 12.72 -18.84
C ASN A 3 -4.96 11.49 -18.08
N GLU A 4 -6.06 10.92 -18.56
CA GLU A 4 -6.63 9.68 -18.04
C GLU A 4 -5.68 8.49 -18.22
N THR A 5 -5.12 8.31 -19.43
CA THR A 5 -4.15 7.24 -19.68
C THR A 5 -2.92 7.37 -18.79
N ILE A 6 -2.40 8.58 -18.60
CA ILE A 6 -1.25 8.83 -17.72
C ILE A 6 -1.59 8.43 -16.28
N THR A 7 -2.77 8.86 -15.80
CA THR A 7 -3.22 8.55 -14.43
C THR A 7 -3.32 7.05 -14.20
N ILE A 8 -3.92 6.31 -15.14
CA ILE A 8 -4.06 4.86 -15.06
C ILE A 8 -2.69 4.17 -15.05
N VAL A 9 -1.78 4.57 -15.94
CA VAL A 9 -0.43 3.99 -16.01
C VAL A 9 0.33 4.22 -14.69
N VAL A 10 0.28 5.44 -14.15
CA VAL A 10 0.90 5.77 -12.87
C VAL A 10 0.29 4.93 -11.74
N ALA A 11 -1.05 4.84 -11.66
CA ALA A 11 -1.72 4.06 -10.63
C ALA A 11 -1.34 2.57 -10.67
N VAL A 12 -1.28 1.97 -11.86
CA VAL A 12 -0.89 0.57 -12.04
C VAL A 12 0.55 0.33 -11.61
N ILE A 13 1.49 1.18 -12.03
CA ILE A 13 2.91 1.02 -11.71
C ILE A 13 3.14 1.22 -10.21
N CYS A 14 2.60 2.29 -9.62
CA CYS A 14 2.72 2.55 -8.19
C CYS A 14 2.08 1.42 -7.36
N GLY A 15 0.90 0.94 -7.77
CA GLY A 15 0.23 -0.20 -7.11
C GLY A 15 1.06 -1.48 -7.16
N ALA A 16 1.62 -1.81 -8.34
CA ALA A 16 2.47 -2.99 -8.50
C ALA A 16 3.75 -2.91 -7.66
N LEU A 17 4.41 -1.74 -7.63
CA LEU A 17 5.61 -1.51 -6.81
C LEU A 17 5.29 -1.60 -5.32
N ALA A 18 4.18 -0.99 -4.88
CA ALA A 18 3.75 -1.06 -3.49
C ALA A 18 3.43 -2.49 -3.05
N LEU A 19 2.74 -3.26 -3.90
CA LEU A 19 2.45 -4.67 -3.63
C LEU A 19 3.74 -5.52 -3.57
N THR A 20 4.66 -5.28 -4.49
CA THR A 20 5.97 -5.96 -4.51
C THR A 20 6.77 -5.64 -3.25
N ALA A 21 6.79 -4.37 -2.83
CA ALA A 21 7.44 -3.95 -1.59
C ALA A 21 6.80 -4.59 -0.35
N TYR A 22 5.46 -4.63 -0.27
CA TYR A 22 4.76 -5.33 0.80
C TYR A 22 5.14 -6.81 0.87
N ILE A 23 5.13 -7.50 -0.27
CA ILE A 23 5.47 -8.92 -0.31
C ILE A 23 6.92 -9.14 0.11
N GLY A 24 7.86 -8.44 -0.52
CA GLY A 24 9.30 -8.67 -0.32
C GLY A 24 9.84 -8.17 1.02
N LEU A 25 9.39 -7.00 1.48
CA LEU A 25 9.94 -6.36 2.67
C LEU A 25 9.16 -6.65 3.95
N ILE A 26 7.91 -7.10 3.85
CA ILE A 26 7.04 -7.29 5.01
C ILE A 26 6.55 -8.74 5.10
N LEU A 27 5.80 -9.22 4.10
CA LEU A 27 5.13 -10.53 4.19
C LEU A 27 6.14 -11.68 4.24
N VAL A 28 7.09 -11.73 3.30
CA VAL A 28 8.12 -12.78 3.22
C VAL A 28 8.95 -12.86 4.51
N PRO A 29 9.56 -11.77 5.04
CA PRO A 29 10.31 -11.86 6.29
C PRO A 29 9.43 -12.18 7.50
N ALA A 30 8.18 -11.69 7.53
CA ALA A 30 7.25 -12.00 8.63
C ALA A 30 6.95 -13.49 8.72
N VAL A 31 6.65 -14.16 7.61
CA VAL A 31 6.38 -15.61 7.61
C VAL A 31 7.65 -16.44 7.70
N ALA A 32 8.79 -15.94 7.22
CA ALA A 32 10.07 -16.65 7.31
C ALA A 32 10.61 -16.72 8.75
N SER A 33 10.23 -15.77 9.62
CA SER A 33 10.72 -15.66 11.00
C SER A 33 10.29 -16.80 11.93
N TYR A 34 9.22 -17.52 11.56
CA TYR A 34 8.63 -18.57 12.39
C TYR A 34 8.85 -19.96 11.80
N SER A 35 9.02 -20.97 12.67
CA SER A 35 9.22 -22.37 12.28
C SER A 35 7.91 -23.15 12.20
N ARG A 36 6.93 -22.84 13.05
CA ARG A 36 5.62 -23.49 13.05
C ARG A 36 4.68 -22.85 12.04
N TRP A 37 3.98 -23.71 11.30
CA TRP A 37 3.04 -23.27 10.26
C TRP A 37 1.94 -22.34 10.78
N TRP A 38 1.38 -22.63 11.96
CA TRP A 38 0.34 -21.79 12.57
C TRP A 38 0.83 -20.39 12.96
N GLU A 39 2.08 -20.27 13.41
CA GLU A 39 2.70 -18.97 13.72
C GLU A 39 2.93 -18.15 12.44
N ARG A 40 3.32 -18.81 11.34
CA ARG A 40 3.45 -18.17 10.01
C ARG A 40 2.12 -17.59 9.53
N MET A 41 1.02 -18.32 9.69
CA MET A 41 -0.31 -17.83 9.32
C MET A 41 -0.70 -16.62 10.16
N GLY A 42 -0.46 -16.66 11.47
CA GLY A 42 -0.69 -15.51 12.35
C GLY A 42 0.15 -14.29 11.98
N ALA A 43 1.44 -14.48 11.70
CA ALA A 43 2.35 -13.42 11.29
C ALA A 43 1.95 -12.80 9.92
N GLY A 44 1.59 -13.64 8.95
CA GLY A 44 1.09 -13.18 7.65
C GLY A 44 -0.26 -12.46 7.74
N PHE A 45 -1.13 -12.86 8.67
CA PHE A 45 -2.36 -12.11 8.96
C PHE A 45 -2.02 -10.76 9.59
N LEU A 46 -1.09 -10.72 10.55
CA LEU A 46 -0.69 -9.47 11.19
C LEU A 46 0.00 -8.51 10.21
N SER A 47 0.72 -9.00 9.20
CA SER A 47 1.31 -8.11 8.17
C SER A 47 0.25 -7.40 7.33
N LEU A 48 -0.95 -7.96 7.18
CA LEU A 48 -2.07 -7.26 6.53
C LEU A 48 -2.49 -6.01 7.30
N TYR A 49 -2.35 -6.00 8.64
CA TYR A 49 -2.59 -4.80 9.43
C TYR A 49 -1.62 -3.67 9.07
N VAL A 50 -0.35 -4.01 8.83
CA VAL A 50 0.66 -3.05 8.36
C VAL A 50 0.29 -2.52 6.97
N LEU A 51 -0.11 -3.40 6.05
CA LEU A 51 -0.59 -2.98 4.72
C LEU A 51 -1.80 -2.05 4.83
N ALA A 52 -2.78 -2.41 5.66
CA ALA A 52 -3.97 -1.60 5.89
C ALA A 52 -3.61 -0.21 6.44
N ALA A 53 -2.68 -0.12 7.39
CA ALA A 53 -2.23 1.16 7.93
C ALA A 53 -1.60 2.05 6.84
N PHE A 54 -0.72 1.50 5.99
CA PHE A 54 -0.14 2.25 4.87
C PHE A 54 -1.19 2.70 3.86
N LEU A 55 -2.17 1.84 3.54
CA LEU A 55 -3.27 2.20 2.64
C LEU A 55 -4.16 3.29 3.24
N LEU A 56 -4.52 3.20 4.52
CA LEU A 56 -5.33 4.21 5.19
C LEU A 56 -4.64 5.57 5.23
N VAL A 57 -3.34 5.61 5.55
CA VAL A 57 -2.57 6.84 5.56
C VAL A 57 -2.40 7.39 4.14
N GLY A 58 -2.08 6.55 3.16
CA GLY A 58 -1.89 6.96 1.77
C GLY A 58 -3.17 7.47 1.12
N VAL A 59 -4.26 6.70 1.22
CA VAL A 59 -5.58 7.09 0.69
C VAL A 59 -6.13 8.28 1.46
N GLY A 60 -6.03 8.29 2.79
CA GLY A 60 -6.47 9.43 3.62
C GLY A 60 -5.71 10.71 3.29
N GLY A 61 -4.40 10.64 3.14
CA GLY A 61 -3.57 11.78 2.72
C GLY A 61 -3.92 12.26 1.32
N GLY A 62 -4.01 11.35 0.35
CA GLY A 62 -4.40 11.69 -1.03
C GLY A 62 -5.80 12.29 -1.13
N ALA A 63 -6.78 11.69 -0.46
CA ALA A 63 -8.14 12.21 -0.38
C ALA A 63 -8.18 13.58 0.30
N GLY A 64 -7.38 13.78 1.35
CA GLY A 64 -7.22 15.07 2.01
C GLY A 64 -6.70 16.15 1.05
N VAL A 65 -5.67 15.85 0.25
CA VAL A 65 -5.14 16.79 -0.76
C VAL A 65 -6.21 17.17 -1.78
N VAL A 66 -6.96 16.19 -2.30
CA VAL A 66 -8.04 16.44 -3.26
C VAL A 66 -9.16 17.26 -2.61
N TRP A 67 -9.53 16.95 -1.36
CA TRP A 67 -10.58 17.66 -0.63
C TRP A 67 -10.23 19.12 -0.35
N PHE A 68 -8.97 19.41 -0.03
CA PHE A 68 -8.49 20.76 0.27
C PHE A 68 -7.91 21.48 -0.95
N TRP A 69 -8.05 20.92 -2.16
CA TRP A 69 -7.43 21.46 -3.37
C TRP A 69 -7.72 22.95 -3.58
N ASP A 70 -8.98 23.37 -3.40
CA ASP A 70 -9.40 24.78 -3.51
C ASP A 70 -8.69 25.74 -2.55
N ARG A 71 -8.27 25.25 -1.38
CA ARG A 71 -7.53 26.05 -0.38
C ARG A 71 -6.02 26.02 -0.61
N ILE A 72 -5.52 25.01 -1.33
CA ILE A 72 -4.10 24.84 -1.62
C ILE A 72 -3.71 25.64 -2.87
N GLN A 73 -4.62 25.77 -3.83
CA GLN A 73 -4.37 26.46 -5.10
C GLN A 73 -4.61 27.99 -5.08
N ALA A 74 -5.15 28.53 -3.98
CA ALA A 74 -5.45 29.94 -3.77
C ALA A 74 -4.26 30.70 -3.18
#